data_AF-I1QE68-F1
#
_entry.id   AF-I1QE68-F1
#
_cell.length_a   1.000
_cell.length_b   1.000
_cell.length_c   1.000
_cell.angle_alpha   90.00
_cell.angle_beta   90.00
_cell.angle_gamma   90.00
#
_symmetry.space_group_name_H-M   'P 1'
#
loop_
_entity.id
_entity.type
_entity.pdbx_description
1 polymer ?
#
loop_
_entity_poly.entity_id
_entity_poly.type
_entity_poly.pdbx_seq_one_letter_code
_entity_poly.pdbx_strand_id
1 'polypeptide(L)' 'RDRRELENILFKLFERQPNWSLKNLMQETDQPEQFLKEILNDLCFYNKRGPNQGTHELKPEYKKSTEDADATAT' A
#
# COMPACT_ATOMS: atom_id res chain seq x y z
N ARG A 1 0.08 -13.94 -7.33
CA ARG A 1 -0.22 -13.26 -6.07
C ARG A 1 -1.39 -12.35 -6.35
N ASP A 2 -2.53 -12.63 -5.74
CA ASP A 2 -3.76 -11.90 -6.01
C ASP A 2 -3.65 -10.47 -5.47
N ARG A 3 -4.26 -9.51 -6.19
CA ARG A 3 -4.26 -8.10 -5.82
C ARG A 3 -4.66 -7.92 -4.35
N ARG A 4 -5.70 -8.62 -3.91
CA ARG A 4 -6.23 -8.61 -2.53
C ARG A 4 -5.23 -9.06 -1.47
N GLU A 5 -4.41 -10.08 -1.76
CA GLU A 5 -3.37 -10.49 -0.82
C GLU A 5 -2.28 -9.44 -0.71
N LEU A 6 -1.89 -8.85 -1.83
CA LEU A 6 -0.87 -7.80 -1.86
C LEU A 6 -1.35 -6.53 -1.15
N GLU A 7 -2.62 -6.16 -1.32
CA GLU A 7 -3.27 -5.08 -0.58
C GLU A 7 -3.21 -5.32 0.93
N ASN A 8 -3.59 -6.52 1.41
CA ASN A 8 -3.47 -6.90 2.81
C ASN A 8 -2.03 -6.81 3.35
N ILE A 9 -1.05 -7.24 2.55
CA ILE A 9 0.37 -7.16 2.93
C ILE A 9 0.82 -5.70 3.00
N LEU A 10 0.42 -4.87 2.04
CA LEU A 10 0.68 -3.44 2.06
C LEU A 10 0.07 -2.80 3.30
N PHE A 11 -1.19 -3.08 3.64
CA PHE A 11 -1.82 -2.57 4.86
C PHE A 11 -1.01 -2.92 6.12
N LYS A 12 -0.60 -4.17 6.28
CA LYS A 12 0.26 -4.59 7.41
C LYS A 12 1.61 -3.86 7.45
N LEU A 13 2.20 -3.60 6.29
CA LEU A 13 3.42 -2.80 6.19
C LEU A 13 3.16 -1.36 6.63
N PHE A 14 2.07 -0.76 6.14
CA PHE A 14 1.71 0.61 6.48
C PHE A 14 1.28 0.80 7.95
N GLU A 15 0.81 -0.26 8.62
CA GLU A 15 0.60 -0.26 10.08
C GLU A 15 1.92 -0.11 10.85
N ARG A 16 3.02 -0.69 10.35
CA ARG A 16 4.35 -0.50 10.96
C ARG A 16 4.90 0.91 10.76
N GLN A 17 4.72 1.48 9.57
CA GLN A 17 5.10 2.87 9.30
C GLN A 17 4.19 3.50 8.22
N PRO A 18 3.75 4.75 8.39
CA PRO A 18 2.82 5.39 7.47
C PRO A 18 3.44 5.71 6.09
N ASN A 19 4.76 5.79 6.00
CA ASN A 19 5.48 6.13 4.78
C ASN A 19 6.38 4.99 4.35
N TRP A 20 6.20 4.54 3.11
CA TRP A 20 7.05 3.50 2.53
C TRP A 20 7.63 3.92 1.18
N SER A 21 8.94 3.74 1.02
CA SER A 21 9.61 3.88 -0.26
C SER A 21 9.29 2.70 -1.17
N LEU A 22 9.13 2.95 -2.48
CA LEU A 22 8.83 1.89 -3.46
C LEU A 22 9.85 0.73 -3.38
N LYS A 23 11.14 1.05 -3.23
CA LYS A 23 12.20 0.05 -3.04
C LYS A 23 11.95 -0.87 -1.84
N ASN A 24 11.54 -0.32 -0.70
CA ASN A 24 11.30 -1.12 0.50
C ASN A 24 10.07 -2.00 0.31
N LEU A 25 9.00 -1.49 -0.33
CA LEU A 25 7.83 -2.29 -0.66
C LEU A 25 8.20 -3.44 -1.60
N MET A 26 9.05 -3.19 -2.59
CA MET A 26 9.55 -4.26 -3.46
C MET A 26 10.33 -5.31 -2.71
N GLN A 27 11.16 -4.94 -1.72
CA GLN A 27 11.92 -5.92 -0.93
C GLN A 27 11.04 -6.71 0.04
N GLU A 28 10.11 -6.05 0.73
CA GLU A 28 9.21 -6.71 1.69
C GLU A 28 8.18 -7.60 0.98
N THR A 29 7.72 -7.18 -0.20
CA THR A 29 6.74 -7.94 -0.97
C THR A 29 7.38 -8.87 -1.99
N ASP A 30 8.66 -8.71 -2.33
CA ASP A 30 9.31 -9.40 -3.46
C ASP A 30 8.48 -9.29 -4.76
N GLN A 31 7.90 -8.10 -5.01
CA GLN A 31 7.08 -7.82 -6.18
C GLN A 31 7.71 -6.76 -7.07
N PRO A 32 7.49 -6.83 -8.40
CA PRO A 32 8.00 -5.82 -9.32
C PRO A 32 7.33 -4.46 -9.08
N GLU A 33 8.09 -3.39 -9.34
CA GLU A 33 7.63 -2.02 -9.14
C GLU A 33 6.34 -1.69 -9.88
N GLN A 34 6.12 -2.35 -11.03
CA GLN A 34 4.97 -2.07 -11.88
C GLN A 34 3.67 -2.53 -11.20
N PHE A 35 3.70 -3.71 -10.58
CA PHE A 35 2.56 -4.27 -9.85
C PHE A 35 2.25 -3.45 -8.58
N LEU A 36 3.31 -3.06 -7.85
CA LEU A 36 3.17 -2.17 -6.71
C LEU A 36 2.63 -0.81 -7.14
N LYS A 37 3.13 -0.22 -8.23
CA LYS A 37 2.64 1.07 -8.75
C LYS A 37 1.16 1.03 -9.09
N GLU A 38 0.65 -0.05 -9.67
CA GLU A 38 -0.79 -0.16 -9.96
C GLU A 38 -1.62 -0.10 -8.67
N ILE A 39 -1.24 -0.86 -7.65
CA ILE A 39 -1.96 -0.87 -6.36
C ILE A 39 -1.77 0.46 -5.61
N LEU A 40 -0.55 0.98 -5.58
CA LEU A 40 -0.23 2.23 -4.88
C LEU A 40 -0.88 3.45 -5.55
N ASN A 41 -1.12 3.42 -6.87
CA ASN A 41 -1.85 4.49 -7.56
C ASN A 41 -3.34 4.52 -7.15
N ASP A 42 -3.90 3.34 -6.88
CA ASP A 42 -5.26 3.19 -6.38
C ASP A 42 -5.33 3.59 -4.89
N LEU A 43 -4.48 2.98 -4.04
CA LEU A 43 -4.57 3.02 -2.59
C LEU A 43 -3.76 4.12 -1.88
N CYS A 44 -2.74 4.67 -2.50
CA CYS A 44 -1.76 5.56 -1.85
C CYS A 44 -1.60 6.90 -2.59
N PHE A 45 -1.04 7.87 -1.88
CA PHE A 45 -0.51 9.10 -2.44
C PHE A 45 1.00 8.96 -2.66
N TYR A 46 1.46 9.32 -3.86
CA TYR A 46 2.87 9.38 -4.17
C TYR A 46 3.45 10.76 -3.84
N ASN A 47 4.39 10.80 -2.90
CA ASN A 47 5.11 12.01 -2.53
C ASN A 47 6.13 12.38 -3.60
N LYS A 48 5.80 13.38 -4.43
CA LYS A 48 6.63 13.85 -5.55
C LYS A 48 7.67 14.90 -5.16
N ARG A 49 7.62 15.45 -3.95
CA ARG A 49 8.45 16.60 -3.52
C ARG A 49 8.81 16.52 -2.04
N GLY A 50 9.86 17.23 -1.65
CA GLY A 50 10.32 17.36 -0.26
C GLY A 50 11.25 16.23 0.20
N PRO A 51 11.60 16.18 1.50
CA PRO A 51 12.48 15.14 2.07
C PRO A 51 11.89 13.72 1.98
N ASN A 52 10.57 13.61 1.78
CA ASN A 52 9.86 12.33 1.60
C ASN A 52 9.62 11.99 0.12
N GLN A 53 10.33 12.64 -0.82
CA GLN A 53 10.21 12.36 -2.25
C GLN A 53 10.48 10.88 -2.53
N GLY A 54 9.61 10.23 -3.30
CA GLY A 54 9.75 8.81 -3.63
C GLY A 54 9.06 7.85 -2.64
N THR A 55 8.40 8.38 -1.61
CA THR A 55 7.59 7.59 -0.68
C THR A 55 6.13 7.54 -1.09
N HIS A 56 5.45 6.49 -0.67
CA HIS A 56 4.03 6.27 -0.80
C HIS A 56 3.40 6.33 0.58
N GLU A 57 2.23 6.95 0.67
CA GLU A 57 1.47 7.12 1.90
C GLU A 57 0.02 6.68 1.66
N LEU A 58 -0.51 5.75 2.44
CA LEU A 58 -1.89 5.25 2.28
C LEU A 58 -2.90 6.40 2.37
N LYS A 59 -3.89 6.43 1.47
CA LYS A 59 -4.98 7.40 1.62
C LYS A 59 -5.77 7.11 2.90
N PRO A 60 -6.20 8.14 3.64
CA PRO A 60 -6.96 7.96 4.88
C PRO A 60 -8.31 7.24 4.66
N GLU A 61 -8.84 7.28 3.44
CA GLU A 61 -10.07 6.58 3.04
C GLU A 61 -9.94 5.06 3.12
N TYR A 62 -8.77 4.50 2.77
CA TYR A 62 -8.55 3.05 2.81
C TYR A 62 -8.20 2.52 4.20
N LYS A 63 -7.79 3.39 5.14
CA LYS A 63 -7.59 2.97 6.54
C LYS A 63 -8.89 2.54 7.22
N LYS A 64 -10.04 3.00 6.73
CA LYS A 64 -11.36 2.71 7.31
C LYS A 64 -12.04 1.50 6.65
N SER A 65 -11.82 1.32 5.35
CA SER A 65 -12.44 0.23 4.57
C SER A 65 -11.87 -1.16 4.83
N THR A 66 -10.74 -1.28 5.53
CA THR A 66 -10.20 -2.59 5.95
C THR A 66 -11.08 -3.31 6.97
N GLU A 67 -11.96 -2.60 7.70
CA GLU A 67 -12.95 -3.23 8.59
C GLU A 67 -14.22 -3.68 7.86
N ASP A 68 -14.55 -3.11 6.70
CA ASP A 68 -15.77 -3.45 5.95
C ASP A 68 -15.56 -4.56 4.89
N ALA A 69 -14.32 -4.82 4.45
CA ALA A 69 -14.05 -5.83 3.42
C ALA A 69 -14.01 -7.29 3.92
N ASP A 70 -13.93 -7.50 5.25
CA ASP A 70 -13.99 -8.84 5.88
C ASP A 70 -15.45 -9.25 6.26
N ALA A 71 -16.43 -8.37 6.08
CA ALA A 71 -17.79 -8.57 6.59
C ALA A 71 -18.82 -9.12 5.56
N THR A 72 -18.41 -9.49 4.34
CA THR A 72 -19.32 -10.10 3.35
C THR A 72 -18.86 -11.48 2.90
N ALA A 73 -18.88 -12.43 3.83
CA ALA A 73 -18.96 -13.86 3.54
C ALA A 73 -19.81 -14.54 4.63
N THR A 74 -21.11 -14.36 4.58
CA THR A 74 -22.08 -15.24 5.25
C THR A 74 -23.29 -15.41 4.35
#